data_AF-A0AAE3LEV3-F1
#
_entry.id   AF-A0AAE3LEV3-F1
#
_cell.length_a   1.000
_cell.length_b   1.000
_cell.length_c   1.000
_cell.angle_alpha   90.00
_cell.angle_beta   90.00
_cell.angle_gamma   90.00
#
_symmetry.space_group_name_H-M   'P 1'
#
loop_
_entity.id
_entity.type
_entity.pdbx_description
1 polymer ?
#
loop_
_entity_poly.entity_id
_entity_poly.type
_entity_poly.pdbx_seq_one_letter_code
_entity_poly.pdbx_strand_id
1 'polypeptide(L)'
;MSHSDAGNEEADIWDAFEEAVACADEQLKQAWKNHEIVQQTEEPLSEEYISALTEIEETTQSFDSVYEVTETELERANHTADNATFLASVTQAYREYHEGVIERRVSIRREWFDALVACIEDADADVAADQSSLRRKMQALERLTSAGKYGQLLDSDRIELADIERKVREFDQAVRDAVSPEVYIAVGLELAESFQEQYTDDLAGLVQVGVNKDAISITERVSDVPDLEPVRTRPKEDSTTLDDVEAVGGVIETYADIVVLTGKRREKYELGEKLITTIEDSNLSVGADVEKDLRPRLTSFQLGPIENSVERLIENETMTSDTEQLLQVLAKHDGSVRRTAQSLDRPTEKLFDDLQDLFLQDKIVDLEVRLE
;
A
#
# COMPACT_ATOMS: atom_id res chain seq x y z
N MET A 1 7.31 -13.40 58.74
CA MET A 1 8.00 -13.55 57.44
C MET A 1 6.92 -13.82 56.41
N SER A 2 6.44 -12.77 55.74
CA SER A 2 5.62 -12.81 54.52
C SER A 2 5.36 -11.36 54.09
N HIS A 3 6.42 -10.66 53.70
CA HIS A 3 6.37 -9.35 53.06
C HIS A 3 7.49 -9.37 52.02
N SER A 4 7.23 -9.99 50.86
CA SER A 4 8.15 -9.92 49.71
C SER A 4 7.52 -10.18 48.33
N ASP A 5 6.24 -10.53 48.19
CA ASP A 5 5.63 -10.78 46.86
C ASP A 5 5.04 -9.51 46.21
N ALA A 6 4.39 -8.64 46.97
CA ALA A 6 3.70 -7.46 46.40
C ALA A 6 4.64 -6.47 45.69
N GLY A 7 5.88 -6.30 46.18
CA GLY A 7 6.87 -5.42 45.52
C GLY A 7 7.55 -6.05 44.30
N ASN A 8 7.31 -7.34 44.04
CA ASN A 8 7.81 -8.02 42.85
C ASN A 8 6.74 -8.04 41.75
N GLU A 9 5.46 -8.14 42.10
CA GLU A 9 4.32 -8.01 41.18
C GLU A 9 4.11 -6.54 40.71
N GLU A 10 4.28 -5.54 41.59
CA GLU A 10 4.23 -4.12 41.18
C GLU A 10 5.39 -3.71 40.26
N ALA A 11 6.57 -4.32 40.40
CA ALA A 11 7.68 -4.06 39.48
C ALA A 11 7.42 -4.69 38.10
N ASP A 12 6.83 -5.89 38.08
CA ASP A 12 6.51 -6.65 36.86
C ASP A 12 5.42 -5.96 36.01
N ILE A 13 4.39 -5.39 36.66
CA ILE A 13 3.31 -4.68 35.94
C ILE A 13 3.77 -3.35 35.33
N TRP A 14 4.66 -2.64 36.02
CA TRP A 14 5.25 -1.40 35.51
C TRP A 14 6.18 -1.67 34.34
N ASP A 15 7.06 -2.67 34.45
CA ASP A 15 7.97 -3.07 33.37
C ASP A 15 7.17 -3.49 32.12
N ALA A 16 6.10 -4.27 32.28
CA ALA A 16 5.22 -4.67 31.18
C ALA A 16 4.48 -3.49 30.55
N PHE A 17 4.04 -2.51 31.34
CA PHE A 17 3.38 -1.31 30.85
C PHE A 17 4.36 -0.45 30.03
N GLU A 18 5.57 -0.22 30.54
CA GLU A 18 6.60 0.52 29.81
C GLU A 18 6.99 -0.17 28.49
N GLU A 19 7.07 -1.51 28.48
CA GLU A 19 7.31 -2.27 27.25
C GLU A 19 6.18 -2.10 26.24
N ALA A 20 4.91 -2.16 26.67
CA ALA A 20 3.76 -1.96 25.81
C ALA A 20 3.71 -0.54 25.22
N VAL A 21 3.94 0.50 26.04
CA VAL A 21 3.98 1.90 25.57
C VAL A 21 5.13 2.10 24.58
N ALA A 22 6.33 1.59 24.88
CA ALA A 22 7.47 1.69 23.98
C ALA A 22 7.23 0.96 22.65
N CYS A 23 6.53 -0.18 22.68
CA CYS A 23 6.09 -0.89 21.49
C CYS A 23 5.12 -0.03 20.68
N ALA A 24 4.08 0.53 21.31
CA ALA A 24 3.12 1.41 20.64
C ALA A 24 3.79 2.59 19.96
N ASP A 25 4.70 3.29 20.65
CA ASP A 25 5.47 4.43 20.11
C ASP A 25 6.30 4.06 18.88
N GLU A 26 7.05 2.96 18.95
CA GLU A 26 7.91 2.55 17.84
C GLU A 26 7.08 2.12 16.62
N GLN A 27 5.98 1.38 16.85
CA GLN A 27 5.09 0.94 15.77
C GLN A 27 4.34 2.11 15.15
N LEU A 28 3.84 3.05 15.96
CA LEU A 28 3.18 4.26 15.47
C LEU A 28 4.12 5.11 14.62
N LYS A 29 5.38 5.28 15.04
CA LYS A 29 6.40 5.98 14.27
C LYS A 29 6.68 5.29 12.94
N GLN A 30 6.71 3.97 12.91
CA GLN A 30 6.85 3.20 11.67
C GLN A 30 5.62 3.38 10.76
N ALA A 31 4.42 3.33 11.32
CA ALA A 31 3.18 3.53 10.59
C ALA A 31 3.09 4.92 9.96
N TRP A 32 3.41 5.98 10.71
CA TRP A 32 3.48 7.35 10.19
C TRP A 32 4.50 7.51 9.06
N LYS A 33 5.69 6.91 9.21
CA LYS A 33 6.72 6.93 8.16
C LYS A 33 6.25 6.22 6.90
N ASN A 34 5.54 5.10 7.03
CA ASN A 34 4.98 4.39 5.89
C ASN A 34 3.86 5.20 5.24
N HIS A 35 2.96 5.77 6.03
CA HIS A 35 1.89 6.65 5.56
C HIS A 35 2.43 7.85 4.76
N GLU A 36 3.46 8.54 5.24
CA GLU A 36 4.07 9.69 4.54
C GLU A 36 4.50 9.32 3.11
N ILE A 37 5.06 8.12 2.94
CA ILE A 37 5.50 7.61 1.63
C ILE A 37 4.28 7.26 0.76
N VAL A 38 3.30 6.56 1.31
CA VAL A 38 2.09 6.14 0.58
C VAL A 38 1.25 7.34 0.14
N GLN A 39 1.18 8.40 0.95
CA GLN A 39 0.39 9.60 0.68
C GLN A 39 0.86 10.36 -0.58
N GLN A 40 2.11 10.17 -0.98
CA GLN A 40 2.69 10.79 -2.18
C GLN A 40 2.38 10.01 -3.47
N THR A 41 1.70 8.86 -3.38
CA THR A 41 1.45 7.96 -4.51
C THR A 41 0.12 8.23 -5.20
N GLU A 42 -0.15 7.52 -6.30
CA GLU A 42 -1.40 7.63 -7.07
C GLU A 42 -2.63 7.03 -6.33
N GLU A 43 -2.43 6.19 -5.30
CA GLU A 43 -3.51 5.55 -4.53
C GLU A 43 -3.26 5.73 -3.01
N PRO A 44 -3.45 6.95 -2.46
CA PRO A 44 -3.20 7.22 -1.04
C PRO A 44 -4.17 6.45 -0.13
N LEU A 45 -3.78 6.29 1.13
CA LEU A 45 -4.64 5.74 2.18
C LEU A 45 -5.84 6.66 2.43
N SER A 46 -6.95 6.08 2.88
CA SER A 46 -8.17 6.82 3.21
C SER A 46 -8.03 7.63 4.52
N GLU A 47 -8.96 8.55 4.78
CA GLU A 47 -8.91 9.44 5.95
C GLU A 47 -9.09 8.68 7.28
N GLU A 48 -9.71 7.50 7.23
CA GLU A 48 -9.90 6.60 8.37
C GLU A 48 -8.56 6.17 8.97
N TYR A 49 -7.54 5.90 8.13
CA TYR A 49 -6.19 5.55 8.59
C TYR A 49 -5.50 6.70 9.33
N ILE A 50 -5.69 7.94 8.84
CA ILE A 50 -5.10 9.13 9.45
C ILE A 50 -5.73 9.38 10.82
N SER A 51 -7.05 9.23 10.90
CA SER A 51 -7.81 9.37 12.15
C SER A 51 -7.35 8.34 13.18
N ALA A 52 -7.19 7.09 12.75
CA ALA A 52 -6.69 6.00 13.58
C ALA A 52 -5.28 6.22 14.11
N LEU A 53 -4.34 6.65 13.26
CA LEU A 53 -2.98 6.98 13.67
C LEU A 53 -2.96 8.13 14.69
N THR A 54 -3.79 9.15 14.48
CA THR A 54 -3.89 10.30 15.39
C THR A 54 -4.45 9.89 16.75
N GLU A 55 -5.47 9.04 16.79
CA GLU A 55 -6.07 8.55 18.05
C GLU A 55 -5.09 7.70 18.87
N ILE A 56 -4.31 6.84 18.21
CA ILE A 56 -3.26 6.06 18.86
C ILE A 56 -2.15 6.98 19.37
N GLU A 57 -1.80 8.03 18.61
CA GLU A 57 -0.81 9.03 19.04
C GLU A 57 -1.27 9.77 20.31
N GLU A 58 -2.51 10.26 20.32
CA GLU A 58 -3.09 10.94 21.49
C GLU A 58 -3.19 10.00 22.70
N THR A 59 -3.57 8.74 22.47
CA THR A 59 -3.64 7.71 23.52
C THR A 59 -2.26 7.42 24.09
N THR A 60 -1.25 7.27 23.24
CA THR A 60 0.12 6.96 23.67
C THR A 60 0.71 8.13 24.47
N GLN A 61 0.50 9.38 24.03
CA GLN A 61 0.87 10.58 24.79
C GLN A 61 0.16 10.68 26.15
N SER A 62 -1.03 10.11 26.30
CA SER A 62 -1.75 10.12 27.58
C SER A 62 -1.05 9.25 28.64
N PHE A 63 -0.30 8.21 28.24
CA PHE A 63 0.43 7.34 29.16
C PHE A 63 1.57 8.05 29.90
N ASP A 64 2.14 9.13 29.35
CA ASP A 64 3.13 9.99 30.04
C ASP A 64 2.59 10.60 31.34
N SER A 65 1.26 10.66 31.49
CA SER A 65 0.59 11.21 32.66
C SER A 65 0.17 10.16 33.71
N VAL A 66 0.46 8.88 33.47
CA VAL A 66 0.17 7.78 34.40
C VAL A 66 1.21 7.74 35.51
N TYR A 67 0.76 7.94 36.76
CA TYR A 67 1.63 7.91 37.95
C TYR A 67 1.52 6.60 38.76
N GLU A 68 0.51 5.79 38.47
CA GLU A 68 0.24 4.48 39.10
C GLU A 68 -0.32 3.54 38.03
N VAL A 69 0.42 2.48 37.71
CA VAL A 69 -0.01 1.48 36.73
C VAL A 69 -0.93 0.46 37.41
N THR A 70 -2.16 0.41 36.92
CA THR A 70 -3.14 -0.61 37.28
C THR A 70 -3.22 -1.67 36.18
N GLU A 71 -3.84 -2.82 36.45
CA GLU A 71 -4.11 -3.84 35.42
C GLU A 71 -4.88 -3.24 34.23
N THR A 72 -5.81 -2.31 34.47
CA THR A 72 -6.56 -1.61 33.43
C THR A 72 -5.68 -0.71 32.57
N GLU A 73 -4.70 -0.02 33.16
CA GLU A 73 -3.74 0.78 32.38
C GLU A 73 -2.81 -0.10 31.56
N LEU A 74 -2.37 -1.24 32.11
CA LEU A 74 -1.59 -2.24 31.36
C LEU A 74 -2.40 -2.84 30.20
N GLU A 75 -3.65 -3.22 30.42
CA GLU A 75 -4.55 -3.70 29.36
C GLU A 75 -4.73 -2.66 28.26
N ARG A 76 -4.94 -1.40 28.62
CA ARG A 76 -5.06 -0.28 27.67
C ARG A 76 -3.77 -0.06 26.88
N ALA A 77 -2.60 -0.13 27.52
CA ALA A 77 -1.31 0.00 26.87
C ALA A 77 -1.04 -1.16 25.89
N ASN A 78 -1.30 -2.40 26.31
CA ASN A 78 -1.19 -3.58 25.43
C ASN A 78 -2.12 -3.48 24.22
N HIS A 79 -3.37 -3.07 24.44
CA HIS A 79 -4.32 -2.87 23.36
C HIS A 79 -3.85 -1.78 22.37
N THR A 80 -3.32 -0.67 22.89
CA THR A 80 -2.75 0.41 22.06
C THR A 80 -1.54 -0.10 21.25
N ALA A 81 -0.69 -0.94 21.85
CA ALA A 81 0.44 -1.56 21.17
C ALA A 81 0.01 -2.52 20.05
N ASP A 82 -1.02 -3.33 20.29
CA ASP A 82 -1.60 -4.23 19.29
C ASP A 82 -2.19 -3.43 18.10
N ASN A 83 -2.93 -2.36 18.38
CA ASN A 83 -3.48 -1.47 17.33
C ASN A 83 -2.38 -0.78 16.53
N ALA A 84 -1.34 -0.27 17.21
CA ALA A 84 -0.20 0.36 16.55
C ALA A 84 0.55 -0.65 15.64
N THR A 85 0.75 -1.88 16.12
CA THR A 85 1.38 -2.97 15.35
C THR A 85 0.56 -3.34 14.12
N PHE A 86 -0.76 -3.42 14.27
CA PHE A 86 -1.68 -3.67 13.17
C PHE A 86 -1.59 -2.57 12.10
N LEU A 87 -1.69 -1.30 12.48
CA LEU A 87 -1.57 -0.18 11.54
C LEU A 87 -0.18 -0.10 10.89
N ALA A 88 0.90 -0.37 11.63
CA ALA A 88 2.24 -0.43 11.08
C ALA A 88 2.35 -1.49 9.98
N SER A 89 1.78 -2.67 10.21
CA SER A 89 1.76 -3.78 9.27
C SER A 89 0.92 -3.47 8.02
N VAL A 90 -0.28 -2.88 8.20
CA VAL A 90 -1.13 -2.47 7.07
C VAL A 90 -0.46 -1.39 6.23
N THR A 91 0.04 -0.32 6.86
CA THR A 91 0.71 0.78 6.15
C THR A 91 1.98 0.30 5.45
N GLN A 92 2.70 -0.67 6.04
CA GLN A 92 3.84 -1.32 5.39
C GLN A 92 3.41 -2.11 4.14
N ALA A 93 2.32 -2.88 4.21
CA ALA A 93 1.83 -3.65 3.07
C ALA A 93 1.48 -2.74 1.88
N TYR A 94 0.79 -1.62 2.14
CA TYR A 94 0.50 -0.60 1.11
C TYR A 94 1.77 0.04 0.55
N ARG A 95 2.72 0.38 1.43
CA ARG A 95 4.01 0.93 1.00
C ARG A 95 4.74 -0.03 0.06
N GLU A 96 4.89 -1.29 0.43
CA GLU A 96 5.57 -2.29 -0.40
C GLU A 96 4.87 -2.49 -1.75
N TYR A 97 3.54 -2.48 -1.79
CA TYR A 97 2.78 -2.49 -3.05
C TYR A 97 3.15 -1.32 -3.96
N HIS A 98 3.19 -0.09 -3.43
CA HIS A 98 3.53 1.09 -4.21
C HIS A 98 4.99 1.09 -4.67
N GLU A 99 5.90 0.67 -3.80
CA GLU A 99 7.32 0.54 -4.12
C GLU A 99 7.51 -0.48 -5.26
N GLY A 100 6.89 -1.66 -5.19
CA GLY A 100 6.95 -2.68 -6.23
C GLY A 100 6.38 -2.21 -7.58
N VAL A 101 5.27 -1.47 -7.57
CA VAL A 101 4.70 -0.88 -8.80
C VAL A 101 5.67 0.13 -9.44
N ILE A 102 6.31 0.97 -8.63
CA ILE A 102 7.29 1.96 -9.12
C ILE A 102 8.52 1.25 -9.67
N GLU A 103 9.05 0.26 -8.97
CA GLU A 103 10.20 -0.52 -9.41
C GLU A 103 9.95 -1.21 -10.74
N ARG A 104 8.76 -1.81 -10.91
CA ARG A 104 8.35 -2.43 -12.17
C ARG A 104 8.38 -1.42 -13.31
N ARG A 105 7.77 -0.24 -13.13
CA ARG A 105 7.78 0.83 -14.13
C ARG A 105 9.20 1.27 -14.49
N VAL A 106 10.05 1.48 -13.50
CA VAL A 106 11.46 1.87 -13.71
C VAL A 106 12.22 0.78 -14.48
N SER A 107 12.05 -0.49 -14.12
CA SER A 107 12.71 -1.62 -14.77
C SER A 107 12.37 -1.71 -16.25
N ILE A 108 11.07 -1.66 -16.60
CA ILE A 108 10.61 -1.76 -17.99
C ILE A 108 11.12 -0.59 -18.84
N ARG A 109 11.12 0.62 -18.30
CA ARG A 109 11.62 1.80 -19.04
C ARG A 109 13.13 1.77 -19.20
N ARG A 110 13.86 1.24 -18.22
CA ARG A 110 15.30 1.02 -18.31
C ARG A 110 15.62 0.02 -19.41
N GLU A 111 14.98 -1.14 -19.38
CA GLU A 111 15.19 -2.19 -20.38
C GLU A 111 14.94 -1.67 -21.80
N TRP A 112 13.84 -0.94 -21.99
CA TRP A 112 13.54 -0.28 -23.27
C TRP A 112 14.63 0.71 -23.66
N PHE A 113 15.04 1.60 -22.75
CA PHE A 113 16.08 2.57 -23.04
C PHE A 113 17.43 1.92 -23.37
N ASP A 114 17.84 0.89 -22.63
CA ASP A 114 19.10 0.18 -22.84
C ASP A 114 19.10 -0.56 -24.19
N ALA A 115 17.96 -1.14 -24.60
CA ALA A 115 17.79 -1.72 -25.94
C ALA A 115 17.93 -0.67 -27.06
N LEU A 116 17.31 0.52 -26.89
CA LEU A 116 17.44 1.62 -27.86
C LEU A 116 18.88 2.14 -27.95
N VAL A 117 19.59 2.20 -26.84
CA VAL A 117 21.01 2.55 -26.82
C VAL A 117 21.84 1.53 -27.61
N ALA A 118 21.63 0.24 -27.38
CA ALA A 118 22.32 -0.82 -28.12
C ALA A 118 22.02 -0.74 -29.62
N CYS A 119 20.78 -0.45 -29.99
CA CYS A 119 20.35 -0.24 -31.38
C CYS A 119 21.15 0.88 -32.08
N ILE A 120 21.35 2.02 -31.40
CA ILE A 120 22.14 3.14 -31.92
C ILE A 120 23.62 2.75 -32.08
N GLU A 121 24.18 2.08 -31.08
CA GLU A 121 25.58 1.65 -31.05
C GLU A 121 25.88 0.64 -32.17
N ASP A 122 24.97 -0.32 -32.43
CA ASP A 122 25.09 -1.30 -33.50
C ASP A 122 24.95 -0.68 -34.90
N ALA A 123 24.14 0.38 -35.02
CA ALA A 123 23.91 1.09 -36.27
C ALA A 123 24.97 2.16 -36.59
N ASP A 124 25.83 2.53 -35.64
CA ASP A 124 26.71 3.72 -35.71
C ASP A 124 25.92 4.99 -36.13
N ALA A 125 24.71 5.13 -35.58
CA ALA A 125 23.77 6.17 -35.98
C ALA A 125 23.90 7.45 -35.13
N ASP A 126 23.73 8.62 -35.76
CA ASP A 126 23.67 9.91 -35.08
C ASP A 126 22.20 10.30 -34.81
N VAL A 127 21.74 10.11 -33.58
CA VAL A 127 20.36 10.39 -33.16
C VAL A 127 20.28 11.81 -32.59
N ALA A 128 19.38 12.63 -33.14
CA ALA A 128 19.13 14.01 -32.71
C ALA A 128 18.32 14.10 -31.39
N ALA A 129 18.71 13.33 -30.37
CA ALA A 129 18.08 13.31 -29.05
C ALA A 129 19.13 13.31 -27.93
N ASP A 130 18.79 13.90 -26.77
CA ASP A 130 19.71 14.02 -25.63
C ASP A 130 19.79 12.72 -24.81
N GLN A 131 20.40 11.69 -25.42
CA GLN A 131 20.67 10.38 -24.81
C GLN A 131 21.42 10.54 -23.47
N SER A 132 22.36 11.48 -23.39
CA SER A 132 23.19 11.70 -22.18
C SER A 132 22.38 12.25 -21.02
N SER A 133 21.40 13.12 -21.26
CA SER A 133 20.48 13.59 -20.23
C SER A 133 19.51 12.50 -19.79
N LEU A 134 18.92 11.75 -20.74
CA LEU A 134 18.01 10.66 -20.42
C LEU A 134 18.70 9.55 -19.61
N ARG A 135 19.92 9.15 -20.00
CA ARG A 135 20.75 8.20 -19.24
C ARG A 135 21.02 8.66 -17.81
N ARG A 136 21.33 9.95 -17.61
CA ARG A 136 21.53 10.52 -16.27
C ARG A 136 20.26 10.50 -15.42
N LYS A 137 19.10 10.77 -16.04
CA LYS A 137 17.80 10.68 -15.36
C LYS A 137 17.46 9.25 -14.95
N MET A 138 17.68 8.26 -15.82
CA MET A 138 17.51 6.83 -15.50
C MET A 138 18.41 6.38 -14.35
N GLN A 139 19.70 6.71 -14.39
CA GLN A 139 20.62 6.39 -13.29
C GLN A 139 20.21 7.05 -11.97
N ALA A 140 19.61 8.23 -12.02
CA ALA A 140 19.10 8.88 -10.82
C ALA A 140 17.84 8.19 -10.27
N LEU A 141 16.91 7.77 -11.14
CA LEU A 141 15.75 6.94 -10.76
C LEU A 141 16.19 5.64 -10.07
N GLU A 142 17.16 4.93 -10.64
CA GLU A 142 17.68 3.68 -10.09
C GLU A 142 18.35 3.87 -8.73
N ARG A 143 19.09 4.98 -8.55
CA ARG A 143 19.71 5.28 -7.27
C ARG A 143 18.68 5.63 -6.20
N LEU A 144 17.58 6.29 -6.59
CA LEU A 144 16.51 6.63 -5.67
C LEU A 144 15.70 5.39 -5.27
N THR A 145 15.33 4.54 -6.23
CA THR A 145 14.67 3.24 -5.98
C THR A 145 15.56 2.33 -5.14
N SER A 146 16.83 2.11 -5.52
CA SER A 146 17.77 1.27 -4.75
C SER A 146 18.06 1.79 -3.34
N ALA A 147 17.85 3.09 -3.07
CA ALA A 147 18.03 3.70 -1.77
C ALA A 147 16.74 3.76 -0.93
N GLY A 148 15.62 3.21 -1.42
CA GLY A 148 14.33 3.27 -0.76
C GLY A 148 13.72 4.67 -0.68
N LYS A 149 14.11 5.58 -1.58
CA LYS A 149 13.72 7.00 -1.55
C LYS A 149 12.57 7.30 -2.52
N TYR A 150 11.51 6.50 -2.46
CA TYR A 150 10.38 6.60 -3.39
C TYR A 150 9.62 7.90 -3.26
N GLY A 151 9.54 8.49 -2.06
CA GLY A 151 8.94 9.82 -1.91
C GLY A 151 9.65 10.93 -2.70
N GLN A 152 10.97 10.80 -2.91
CA GLN A 152 11.73 11.74 -3.75
C GLN A 152 11.49 11.52 -5.26
N LEU A 153 10.86 10.42 -5.67
CA LEU A 153 10.44 10.19 -7.05
C LEU A 153 9.10 10.85 -7.38
N LEU A 154 8.32 11.17 -6.35
CA LEU A 154 6.95 11.65 -6.45
C LEU A 154 6.87 13.16 -6.17
N ASP A 155 7.67 13.67 -5.23
CA ASP A 155 7.68 15.09 -4.83
C ASP A 155 8.84 15.92 -5.43
N SER A 156 9.76 15.32 -6.19
CA SER A 156 10.88 16.07 -6.74
C SER A 156 10.56 16.67 -8.11
N ASP A 157 10.47 18.00 -8.18
CA ASP A 157 10.41 18.82 -9.41
C ASP A 157 11.51 18.51 -10.46
N ARG A 158 12.49 17.68 -10.12
CA ARG A 158 13.66 17.37 -10.97
C ARG A 158 13.55 16.03 -11.70
N ILE A 159 12.85 15.05 -11.13
CA ILE A 159 12.83 13.66 -11.61
C ILE A 159 11.43 13.09 -11.41
N GLU A 160 10.56 13.36 -12.38
CA GLU A 160 9.22 12.76 -12.44
C GLU A 160 9.24 11.50 -13.31
N LEU A 161 8.70 10.39 -12.81
CA LEU A 161 8.68 9.12 -13.52
C LEU A 161 7.90 9.21 -14.84
N ALA A 162 6.69 9.78 -14.82
CA ALA A 162 5.86 9.96 -16.01
C ALA A 162 6.58 10.77 -17.10
N ASP A 163 7.39 11.74 -16.69
CA ASP A 163 8.15 12.61 -17.57
C ASP A 163 9.33 11.86 -18.24
N ILE A 164 9.91 10.89 -17.53
CA ILE A 164 10.94 9.98 -18.06
C ILE A 164 10.31 8.94 -18.99
N GLU A 165 9.15 8.37 -18.62
CA GLU A 165 8.39 7.45 -19.48
C GLU A 165 8.06 8.07 -20.83
N ARG A 166 7.59 9.32 -20.83
CA ARG A 166 7.37 10.10 -22.06
C ARG A 166 8.65 10.30 -22.86
N LYS A 167 9.77 10.65 -22.20
CA LYS A 167 11.06 10.85 -22.86
C LYS A 167 11.65 9.59 -23.47
N VAL A 168 11.39 8.41 -22.90
CA VAL A 168 11.77 7.12 -23.50
C VAL A 168 10.99 6.90 -24.80
N ARG A 169 9.69 7.17 -24.83
CA ARG A 169 8.89 7.08 -26.07
C ARG A 169 9.34 8.08 -27.14
N GLU A 170 9.64 9.32 -26.74
CA GLU A 170 10.20 10.33 -27.65
C GLU A 170 11.58 9.92 -28.18
N PHE A 171 12.41 9.32 -27.33
CA PHE A 171 13.71 8.80 -27.72
C PHE A 171 13.57 7.63 -28.68
N ASP A 172 12.65 6.71 -28.42
CA ASP A 172 12.32 5.60 -29.32
C ASP A 172 11.94 6.09 -30.72
N GLN A 173 11.02 7.06 -30.81
CA GLN A 173 10.66 7.66 -32.10
C GLN A 173 11.89 8.26 -32.81
N ALA A 174 12.76 8.96 -32.08
CA ALA A 174 13.98 9.51 -32.66
C ALA A 174 14.95 8.41 -33.15
N VAL A 175 15.02 7.26 -32.47
CA VAL A 175 15.81 6.10 -32.93
C VAL A 175 15.23 5.51 -34.21
N ARG A 176 13.90 5.33 -34.28
CA ARG A 176 13.19 4.84 -35.48
C ARG A 176 13.47 5.70 -36.71
N ASP A 177 13.55 7.02 -36.53
CA ASP A 177 13.79 7.98 -37.61
C ASP A 177 15.26 8.01 -38.08
N ALA A 178 16.20 7.54 -37.25
CA ALA A 178 17.64 7.68 -37.47
C ALA A 178 18.34 6.37 -37.86
N VAL A 179 17.85 5.24 -37.37
CA VAL A 179 18.45 3.90 -37.58
C VAL A 179 17.80 3.21 -38.80
N SER A 180 18.52 2.28 -39.45
CA SER A 180 17.93 1.51 -40.55
C SER A 180 16.77 0.62 -40.04
N PRO A 181 15.70 0.44 -40.84
CA PRO A 181 14.57 -0.40 -40.47
C PRO A 181 14.96 -1.80 -39.98
N GLU A 182 15.95 -2.42 -40.62
CA GLU A 182 16.41 -3.77 -40.29
C GLU A 182 17.00 -3.85 -38.87
N VAL A 183 17.81 -2.86 -38.49
CA VAL A 183 18.48 -2.85 -37.18
C VAL A 183 17.46 -2.56 -36.08
N TYR A 184 16.59 -1.57 -36.29
CA TYR A 184 15.53 -1.27 -35.33
C TYR A 184 14.58 -2.46 -35.13
N ILE A 185 14.13 -3.10 -36.21
CA ILE A 185 13.20 -4.23 -36.13
C ILE A 185 13.83 -5.41 -35.38
N ALA A 186 15.13 -5.69 -35.59
CA ALA A 186 15.80 -6.77 -34.86
C ALA A 186 15.76 -6.55 -33.34
N VAL A 187 16.20 -5.37 -32.89
CA VAL A 187 16.18 -5.01 -31.45
C VAL A 187 14.76 -4.93 -30.91
N GLY A 188 13.85 -4.36 -31.69
CA GLY A 188 12.45 -4.20 -31.29
C GLY A 188 11.71 -5.52 -31.12
N LEU A 189 12.01 -6.52 -31.96
CA LEU A 189 11.47 -7.87 -31.83
C LEU A 189 11.97 -8.57 -30.56
N GLU A 190 13.27 -8.46 -30.25
CA GLU A 190 13.85 -9.00 -29.01
C GLU A 190 13.23 -8.35 -27.77
N LEU A 191 13.05 -7.02 -27.79
CA LEU A 191 12.41 -6.30 -26.69
C LEU A 191 10.94 -6.70 -26.52
N ALA A 192 10.20 -6.86 -27.62
CA ALA A 192 8.82 -7.34 -27.59
C ALA A 192 8.72 -8.76 -27.02
N GLU A 193 9.65 -9.66 -27.35
CA GLU A 193 9.72 -11.01 -26.76
C GLU A 193 9.96 -10.96 -25.27
N SER A 194 10.93 -10.16 -24.82
CA SER A 194 11.22 -10.02 -23.39
C SER A 194 10.00 -9.53 -22.61
N PHE A 195 9.32 -8.49 -23.10
CA PHE A 195 8.09 -8.02 -22.46
C PHE A 195 6.98 -9.07 -22.51
N GLN A 196 6.88 -9.84 -23.59
CA GLN A 196 5.93 -10.93 -23.69
C GLN A 196 6.16 -12.03 -22.66
N GLU A 197 7.41 -12.45 -22.48
CA GLU A 197 7.81 -13.42 -21.47
C GLU A 197 7.47 -12.89 -20.07
N GLN A 198 7.83 -11.63 -19.78
CA GLN A 198 7.60 -11.01 -18.48
C GLN A 198 6.12 -10.93 -18.08
N TYR A 199 5.21 -10.49 -18.96
CA TYR A 199 3.78 -10.46 -18.60
C TYR A 199 3.20 -11.88 -18.50
N THR A 200 3.71 -12.83 -19.29
CA THR A 200 3.26 -14.22 -19.25
C THR A 200 3.66 -14.87 -17.93
N ASP A 201 4.87 -14.59 -17.44
CA ASP A 201 5.38 -15.05 -16.15
C ASP A 201 4.57 -14.46 -14.99
N ASP A 202 4.24 -13.16 -15.04
CA ASP A 202 3.39 -12.52 -14.02
C ASP A 202 2.02 -13.20 -13.93
N LEU A 203 1.37 -13.45 -15.08
CA LEU A 203 0.09 -14.15 -15.11
C LEU A 203 0.21 -15.61 -14.69
N ALA A 204 1.27 -16.30 -15.10
CA ALA A 204 1.51 -17.69 -14.72
C ALA A 204 1.71 -17.82 -13.21
N GLY A 205 2.45 -16.89 -12.59
CA GLY A 205 2.64 -16.82 -11.14
C GLY A 205 1.32 -16.67 -10.39
N LEU A 206 0.45 -15.76 -10.84
CA LEU A 206 -0.90 -15.58 -10.26
C LEU A 206 -1.78 -16.83 -10.40
N VAL A 207 -1.74 -17.50 -11.56
CA VAL A 207 -2.47 -18.75 -11.76
C VAL A 207 -1.94 -19.87 -10.86
N GLN A 208 -0.62 -19.92 -10.64
CA GLN A 208 0.01 -20.95 -9.83
C GLN A 208 -0.40 -20.87 -8.36
N VAL A 209 -0.68 -19.67 -7.85
CA VAL A 209 -1.24 -19.46 -6.50
C VAL A 209 -2.78 -19.52 -6.46
N GLY A 210 -3.42 -19.93 -7.56
CA GLY A 210 -4.85 -20.23 -7.61
C GLY A 210 -5.75 -19.05 -7.99
N VAL A 211 -5.19 -17.94 -8.48
CA VAL A 211 -6.00 -16.82 -8.97
C VAL A 211 -6.79 -17.23 -10.22
N ASN A 212 -8.05 -16.83 -10.27
CA ASN A 212 -8.92 -17.09 -11.41
C ASN A 212 -8.41 -16.37 -12.67
N LYS A 213 -8.10 -17.15 -13.71
CA LYS A 213 -7.64 -16.67 -15.03
C LYS A 213 -8.55 -15.60 -15.64
N ASP A 214 -9.87 -15.74 -15.48
CA ASP A 214 -10.83 -14.80 -16.08
C ASP A 214 -10.77 -13.44 -15.38
N ALA A 215 -10.45 -13.41 -14.09
CA ALA A 215 -10.34 -12.17 -13.30
C ALA A 215 -9.07 -11.36 -13.63
N ILE A 216 -8.01 -12.04 -14.08
CA ILE A 216 -6.73 -11.44 -14.48
C ILE A 216 -6.52 -11.46 -15.99
N SER A 217 -7.59 -11.63 -16.77
CA SER A 217 -7.49 -11.67 -18.23
C SER A 217 -6.95 -10.34 -18.78
N ILE A 218 -6.12 -10.45 -19.82
CA ILE A 218 -5.63 -9.33 -20.65
C ILE A 218 -6.02 -9.52 -22.13
N THR A 219 -6.90 -10.48 -22.43
CA THR A 219 -7.19 -10.93 -23.80
C THR A 219 -7.59 -9.79 -24.72
N GLU A 220 -8.39 -8.83 -24.24
CA GLU A 220 -8.80 -7.66 -25.03
C GLU A 220 -7.62 -6.77 -25.42
N ARG A 221 -6.62 -6.62 -24.55
CA ARG A 221 -5.42 -5.82 -24.84
C ARG A 221 -4.47 -6.53 -25.79
N VAL A 222 -4.38 -7.86 -25.69
CA VAL A 222 -3.51 -8.67 -26.56
C VAL A 222 -4.15 -8.90 -27.94
N SER A 223 -5.48 -8.97 -28.03
CA SER A 223 -6.18 -9.20 -29.31
C SER A 223 -6.00 -8.08 -30.32
N ASP A 224 -5.71 -6.86 -29.83
CA ASP A 224 -5.47 -5.68 -30.65
C ASP A 224 -4.00 -5.54 -31.08
N VAL A 225 -3.11 -6.40 -30.56
CA VAL A 225 -1.70 -6.39 -30.93
C VAL A 225 -1.52 -7.04 -32.30
N PRO A 226 -0.96 -6.33 -33.30
CA PRO A 226 -0.73 -6.90 -34.61
C PRO A 226 0.24 -8.08 -34.56
N ASP A 227 -0.04 -9.10 -35.37
CA ASP A 227 0.84 -10.26 -35.52
C ASP A 227 2.16 -9.85 -36.16
N LEU A 228 3.27 -10.07 -35.44
CA LEU A 228 4.63 -9.76 -35.89
C LEU A 228 5.30 -10.92 -36.63
N GLU A 229 4.70 -12.12 -36.70
CA GLU A 229 5.30 -13.23 -37.46
C GLU A 229 5.54 -12.94 -38.95
N PRO A 230 4.68 -12.19 -39.65
CA PRO A 230 4.96 -11.75 -41.02
C PRO A 230 6.20 -10.85 -41.14
N VAL A 231 6.55 -10.10 -40.09
CA VAL A 231 7.76 -9.26 -40.04
C VAL A 231 8.99 -10.13 -39.73
N ARG A 232 8.88 -11.05 -38.77
CA ARG A 232 9.94 -11.99 -38.36
C ARG A 232 10.38 -12.94 -39.47
N THR A 233 9.43 -13.44 -40.24
CA THR A 233 9.66 -14.48 -41.25
C THR A 233 9.98 -13.93 -42.64
N ARG A 234 9.96 -12.59 -42.82
CA ARG A 234 10.26 -11.96 -44.10
C ARG A 234 11.73 -12.21 -44.47
N PRO A 235 12.05 -12.63 -45.71
CA PRO A 235 13.44 -12.77 -46.14
C PRO A 235 14.17 -11.45 -46.01
N LYS A 236 15.39 -11.44 -45.46
CA LYS A 236 16.23 -10.23 -45.32
C LYS A 236 16.48 -9.47 -46.64
N GLU A 237 16.24 -10.13 -47.78
CA GLU A 237 16.38 -9.56 -49.13
C GLU A 237 15.12 -8.84 -49.64
N ASP A 238 13.96 -9.07 -49.03
CA ASP A 238 12.72 -8.32 -49.27
C ASP A 238 12.63 -7.18 -48.24
N SER A 239 12.84 -5.94 -48.70
CA SER A 239 12.99 -4.74 -47.88
C SER A 239 11.98 -4.64 -46.73
N THR A 240 12.49 -4.51 -45.49
CA THR A 240 11.69 -4.04 -44.36
C THR A 240 11.20 -2.62 -44.65
N THR A 241 9.94 -2.34 -44.31
CA THR A 241 9.30 -1.06 -44.60
C THR A 241 9.24 -0.19 -43.35
N LEU A 242 8.99 1.12 -43.55
CA LEU A 242 8.68 2.01 -42.44
C LEU A 242 7.39 1.59 -41.70
N ASP A 243 6.42 1.01 -42.41
CA ASP A 243 5.22 0.45 -41.80
C ASP A 243 5.56 -0.72 -40.85
N ASP A 244 6.57 -1.54 -41.16
CA ASP A 244 7.02 -2.61 -40.25
C ASP A 244 7.69 -2.03 -38.99
N VAL A 245 8.47 -0.94 -39.13
CA VAL A 245 9.07 -0.20 -38.00
C VAL A 245 8.00 0.38 -37.08
N GLU A 246 6.98 1.01 -37.65
CA GLU A 246 5.83 1.54 -36.90
C GLU A 246 5.06 0.42 -36.19
N ALA A 247 4.81 -0.70 -36.87
CA ALA A 247 4.12 -1.84 -36.29
C ALA A 247 4.90 -2.43 -35.10
N VAL A 248 6.19 -2.73 -35.25
CA VAL A 248 7.04 -3.24 -34.17
C VAL A 248 7.09 -2.25 -33.01
N GLY A 249 7.25 -0.97 -33.31
CA GLY A 249 7.22 0.08 -32.31
C GLY A 249 5.93 0.17 -31.50
N GLY A 250 4.78 0.04 -32.16
CA GLY A 250 3.48 -0.01 -31.49
C GLY A 250 3.30 -1.26 -30.63
N VAL A 251 3.84 -2.41 -31.06
CA VAL A 251 3.82 -3.64 -30.25
C VAL A 251 4.67 -3.51 -28.99
N ILE A 252 5.89 -2.97 -29.08
CA ILE A 252 6.75 -2.73 -27.92
C ILE A 252 6.03 -1.86 -26.88
N GLU A 253 5.42 -0.76 -27.33
CA GLU A 253 4.68 0.13 -26.42
C GLU A 253 3.51 -0.60 -25.76
N THR A 254 2.73 -1.34 -26.55
CA THR A 254 1.58 -2.10 -26.03
C THR A 254 2.02 -3.17 -25.03
N TYR A 255 3.07 -3.93 -25.33
CA TYR A 255 3.60 -4.95 -24.44
C TYR A 255 4.23 -4.35 -23.18
N ALA A 256 4.94 -3.22 -23.28
CA ALA A 256 5.46 -2.51 -22.11
C ALA A 256 4.32 -2.11 -21.16
N ASP A 257 3.21 -1.61 -21.69
CA ASP A 257 2.03 -1.23 -20.89
C ASP A 257 1.30 -2.45 -20.32
N ILE A 258 1.27 -3.59 -21.03
CA ILE A 258 0.74 -4.86 -20.52
C ILE A 258 1.62 -5.42 -19.39
N VAL A 259 2.95 -5.33 -19.51
CA VAL A 259 3.88 -5.77 -18.46
C VAL A 259 3.72 -4.93 -17.20
N VAL A 260 3.59 -3.61 -17.33
CA VAL A 260 3.30 -2.73 -16.19
C VAL A 260 1.95 -3.07 -15.55
N LEU A 261 0.92 -3.35 -16.36
CA LEU A 261 -0.39 -3.76 -15.84
C LEU A 261 -0.34 -5.09 -15.08
N THR A 262 0.30 -6.11 -15.66
CA THR A 262 0.38 -7.46 -15.09
C THR A 262 1.26 -7.49 -13.85
N GLY A 263 2.36 -6.74 -13.86
CA GLY A 263 3.15 -6.49 -12.65
C GLY A 263 2.34 -5.80 -11.56
N LYS A 264 1.59 -4.73 -11.88
CA LYS A 264 0.68 -4.09 -10.90
C LYS A 264 -0.35 -5.07 -10.33
N ARG A 265 -0.86 -6.00 -11.15
CA ARG A 265 -1.79 -7.04 -10.67
C ARG A 265 -1.12 -8.00 -9.70
N ARG A 266 0.13 -8.37 -9.95
CA ARG A 266 0.93 -9.19 -9.04
C ARG A 266 1.15 -8.49 -7.70
N GLU A 267 1.63 -7.26 -7.72
CA GLU A 267 1.80 -6.45 -6.50
C GLU A 267 0.47 -6.31 -5.73
N LYS A 268 -0.65 -6.14 -6.45
CA LYS A 268 -1.98 -6.05 -5.83
C LYS A 268 -2.43 -7.36 -5.17
N TYR A 269 -2.07 -8.51 -5.74
CA TYR A 269 -2.30 -9.79 -5.09
C TYR A 269 -1.45 -9.92 -3.81
N GLU A 270 -0.17 -9.55 -3.88
CA GLU A 270 0.74 -9.59 -2.74
C GLU A 270 0.30 -8.63 -1.61
N LEU A 271 -0.25 -7.46 -1.95
CA LEU A 271 -0.94 -6.59 -1.01
C LEU A 271 -2.07 -7.33 -0.30
N GLY A 272 -2.97 -7.96 -1.06
CA GLY A 272 -4.09 -8.71 -0.50
C GLY A 272 -3.63 -9.85 0.42
N GLU A 273 -2.59 -10.59 0.06
CA GLU A 273 -1.99 -11.61 0.92
C GLU A 273 -1.49 -11.02 2.24
N LYS A 274 -0.72 -9.92 2.18
CA LYS A 274 -0.17 -9.25 3.37
C LYS A 274 -1.26 -8.68 4.27
N LEU A 275 -2.30 -8.08 3.69
CA LEU A 275 -3.46 -7.60 4.46
C LEU A 275 -4.18 -8.77 5.14
N ILE A 276 -4.38 -9.88 4.45
CA ILE A 276 -4.98 -11.08 5.06
C ILE A 276 -4.11 -11.60 6.21
N THR A 277 -2.81 -11.75 6.01
CA THR A 277 -1.89 -12.19 7.07
C THR A 277 -1.88 -11.22 8.25
N THR A 278 -1.95 -9.91 7.99
CA THR A 278 -2.04 -8.90 9.03
C THR A 278 -3.33 -9.04 9.85
N ILE A 279 -4.45 -9.37 9.20
CA ILE A 279 -5.72 -9.68 9.87
C ILE A 279 -5.60 -10.99 10.69
N GLU A 280 -5.02 -12.05 10.13
CA GLU A 280 -4.83 -13.36 10.77
C GLU A 280 -3.95 -13.28 12.02
N ASP A 281 -2.86 -12.52 11.94
CA ASP A 281 -1.88 -12.36 13.02
C ASP A 281 -2.32 -11.31 14.06
N SER A 282 -3.37 -10.54 13.78
CA SER A 282 -3.88 -9.55 14.72
C SER A 282 -4.58 -10.21 15.91
N ASN A 283 -4.36 -9.66 17.11
CA ASN A 283 -5.14 -10.01 18.30
C ASN A 283 -6.54 -9.34 18.30
N LEU A 284 -6.89 -8.63 17.22
CA LEU A 284 -8.08 -7.82 17.10
C LEU A 284 -9.28 -8.66 16.63
N SER A 285 -10.49 -8.26 17.01
CA SER A 285 -11.68 -9.06 16.73
C SER A 285 -12.12 -8.95 15.26
N VAL A 286 -11.72 -9.92 14.43
CA VAL A 286 -12.13 -9.98 13.03
C VAL A 286 -13.57 -10.48 12.88
N GLY A 287 -14.47 -9.63 12.38
CA GLY A 287 -15.86 -9.99 12.07
C GLY A 287 -16.05 -10.91 10.84
N ALA A 288 -14.97 -11.32 10.19
CA ALA A 288 -14.94 -12.13 8.97
C ALA A 288 -14.03 -13.37 9.15
N ASP A 289 -14.47 -14.52 8.64
CA ASP A 289 -13.67 -15.75 8.65
C ASP A 289 -12.64 -15.67 7.53
N VAL A 290 -11.35 -15.59 7.85
CA VAL A 290 -10.31 -15.37 6.84
C VAL A 290 -10.31 -16.45 5.75
N GLU A 291 -10.39 -17.72 6.15
CA GLU A 291 -10.34 -18.86 5.24
C GLU A 291 -11.61 -19.00 4.41
N LYS A 292 -12.77 -18.70 4.99
CA LYS A 292 -14.06 -18.84 4.28
C LYS A 292 -14.48 -17.59 3.51
N ASP A 293 -14.08 -16.40 3.96
CA ASP A 293 -14.58 -15.13 3.46
C ASP A 293 -13.51 -14.32 2.70
N LEU A 294 -12.24 -14.29 3.13
CA LEU A 294 -11.22 -13.42 2.54
C LEU A 294 -10.33 -14.12 1.51
N ARG A 295 -9.80 -15.32 1.82
CA ARG A 295 -8.96 -16.12 0.89
C ARG A 295 -9.68 -16.41 -0.45
N PRO A 296 -10.99 -16.74 -0.48
CA PRO A 296 -11.71 -16.92 -1.75
C PRO A 296 -11.90 -15.63 -2.55
N ARG A 297 -11.92 -14.47 -1.88
CA ARG A 297 -12.01 -13.15 -2.54
C ARG A 297 -10.69 -12.81 -3.21
N LEU A 298 -9.57 -13.06 -2.53
CA LEU A 298 -8.25 -12.84 -3.08
C LEU A 298 -7.98 -13.71 -4.32
N THR A 299 -8.32 -15.00 -4.26
CA THR A 299 -8.22 -15.90 -5.43
C THR A 299 -9.18 -15.50 -6.57
N SER A 300 -10.30 -14.84 -6.25
CA SER A 300 -11.18 -14.20 -7.23
C SER A 300 -10.72 -12.81 -7.66
N PHE A 301 -9.55 -12.36 -7.21
CA PHE A 301 -8.94 -11.05 -7.46
C PHE A 301 -9.82 -9.86 -7.02
N GLN A 302 -10.56 -10.03 -5.93
CA GLN A 302 -11.44 -9.03 -5.32
C GLN A 302 -10.79 -8.47 -4.05
N LEU A 303 -9.99 -7.41 -4.18
CA LEU A 303 -9.29 -6.79 -3.04
C LEU A 303 -10.23 -5.97 -2.14
N GLY A 304 -11.24 -5.31 -2.71
CA GLY A 304 -12.12 -4.41 -1.96
C GLY A 304 -12.74 -5.01 -0.68
N PRO A 305 -13.28 -6.25 -0.69
CA PRO A 305 -13.76 -6.89 0.54
C PRO A 305 -12.70 -7.09 1.64
N ILE A 306 -11.44 -7.28 1.26
CA ILE A 306 -10.31 -7.41 2.19
C ILE A 306 -10.00 -6.03 2.78
N GLU A 307 -9.90 -5.00 1.94
CA GLU A 307 -9.68 -3.60 2.37
C GLU A 307 -10.80 -3.13 3.31
N ASN A 308 -12.07 -3.40 2.98
CA ASN A 308 -13.21 -3.11 3.86
C ASN A 308 -13.11 -3.84 5.21
N SER A 309 -12.49 -5.02 5.26
CA SER A 309 -12.32 -5.76 6.51
C SER A 309 -11.23 -5.13 7.39
N VAL A 310 -10.16 -4.64 6.76
CA VAL A 310 -9.14 -3.82 7.43
C VAL A 310 -9.75 -2.52 7.95
N GLU A 311 -10.48 -1.78 7.11
CA GLU A 311 -11.13 -0.52 7.50
C GLU A 311 -12.09 -0.73 8.67
N ARG A 312 -12.90 -1.80 8.67
CA ARG A 312 -13.78 -2.11 9.82
C ARG A 312 -13.01 -2.44 11.10
N LEU A 313 -11.86 -3.11 11.00
CA LEU A 313 -11.02 -3.34 12.17
C LEU A 313 -10.51 -2.00 12.70
N ILE A 314 -10.04 -1.13 11.82
CA ILE A 314 -9.62 0.21 12.21
C ILE A 314 -10.78 0.96 12.87
N GLU A 315 -11.94 1.02 12.24
CA GLU A 315 -13.13 1.69 12.80
C GLU A 315 -13.56 1.11 14.16
N ASN A 316 -13.53 -0.21 14.34
CA ASN A 316 -13.93 -0.85 15.59
C ASN A 316 -12.95 -0.57 16.74
N GLU A 317 -11.66 -0.43 16.43
CA GLU A 317 -10.58 -0.32 17.42
C GLU A 317 -10.14 1.14 17.65
N THR A 318 -10.35 2.03 16.68
CA THR A 318 -10.05 3.47 16.78
C THR A 318 -11.29 4.34 16.83
N MET A 319 -12.49 3.77 16.91
CA MET A 319 -13.56 4.52 17.55
C MET A 319 -13.48 4.11 18.99
N THR A 320 -12.92 4.97 19.86
CA THR A 320 -13.34 4.99 21.26
C THR A 320 -14.85 4.87 21.19
N SER A 321 -15.41 3.72 21.56
CA SER A 321 -16.82 3.48 21.25
C SER A 321 -17.59 4.67 21.82
N ASP A 322 -18.62 5.19 21.13
CA ASP A 322 -19.41 6.33 21.64
C ASP A 322 -19.74 6.14 23.15
N THR A 323 -19.91 4.87 23.53
CA THR A 323 -19.88 4.28 24.87
C THR A 323 -18.63 4.57 25.73
N GLU A 324 -17.41 4.20 25.33
CA GLU A 324 -16.18 4.49 26.09
C GLU A 324 -15.88 5.99 26.18
N GLN A 325 -16.13 6.75 25.12
CA GLN A 325 -15.95 8.21 25.15
C GLN A 325 -16.97 8.83 26.10
N LEU A 326 -18.22 8.34 26.08
CA LEU A 326 -19.25 8.69 27.05
C LEU A 326 -18.81 8.34 28.47
N LEU A 327 -18.32 7.13 28.72
CA LEU A 327 -17.89 6.66 30.05
C LEU A 327 -16.70 7.46 30.59
N GLN A 328 -15.69 7.77 29.76
CA GLN A 328 -14.56 8.61 30.15
C GLN A 328 -15.00 10.03 30.50
N VAL A 329 -15.86 10.65 29.69
CA VAL A 329 -16.38 12.00 29.97
C VAL A 329 -17.29 11.98 31.20
N LEU A 330 -18.09 10.92 31.39
CA LEU A 330 -18.90 10.73 32.59
C LEU A 330 -18.01 10.66 33.84
N ALA A 331 -16.94 9.86 33.79
CA ALA A 331 -15.98 9.73 34.88
C ALA A 331 -15.25 11.05 35.18
N LYS A 332 -14.82 11.78 34.15
CA LYS A 332 -14.20 13.12 34.25
C LYS A 332 -15.11 14.16 34.91
N HIS A 333 -16.43 13.94 34.88
CA HIS A 333 -17.42 14.83 35.46
C HIS A 333 -18.12 14.26 36.69
N ASP A 334 -17.49 13.31 37.39
CA ASP A 334 -17.99 12.69 38.62
C ASP A 334 -19.39 12.07 38.44
N GLY A 335 -19.66 11.48 37.27
CA GLY A 335 -20.96 10.90 36.93
C GLY A 335 -22.04 11.93 36.55
N SER A 336 -21.68 13.20 36.38
CA SER A 336 -22.65 14.24 36.04
C SER A 336 -23.11 14.17 34.58
N VAL A 337 -24.32 13.65 34.37
CA VAL A 337 -25.01 13.58 33.06
C VAL A 337 -25.07 14.96 32.39
N ARG A 338 -25.36 16.02 33.15
CA ARG A 338 -25.49 17.38 32.60
C ARG A 338 -24.17 17.96 32.11
N ARG A 339 -23.08 17.80 32.87
CA ARG A 339 -21.75 18.30 32.46
C ARG A 339 -21.21 17.50 31.29
N THR A 340 -21.48 16.19 31.27
CA THR A 340 -21.12 15.30 30.17
C THR A 340 -21.85 15.65 28.88
N ALA A 341 -23.17 15.90 28.94
CA ALA A 341 -23.95 16.34 27.79
C ALA A 341 -23.44 17.67 27.21
N GLN A 342 -23.07 18.62 28.08
CA GLN A 342 -22.49 19.90 27.69
C GLN A 342 -21.10 19.77 27.07
N SER A 343 -20.26 18.85 27.58
CA SER A 343 -18.92 18.62 27.04
C SER A 343 -18.93 17.89 25.70
N LEU A 344 -19.94 17.04 25.46
CA LEU A 344 -20.10 16.28 24.22
C LEU A 344 -20.95 17.01 23.15
N ASP A 345 -21.46 18.21 23.46
CA ASP A 345 -22.43 18.96 22.64
C ASP A 345 -23.64 18.10 22.21
N ARG A 346 -24.10 17.21 23.10
CA ARG A 346 -25.23 16.30 22.88
C ARG A 346 -26.46 16.74 23.68
N PRO A 347 -27.69 16.54 23.17
CA PRO A 347 -28.90 16.71 23.96
C PRO A 347 -28.88 15.76 25.16
N THR A 348 -29.20 16.25 26.35
CA THR A 348 -29.25 15.43 27.58
C THR A 348 -30.17 14.21 27.44
N GLU A 349 -31.24 14.31 26.66
CA GLU A 349 -32.19 13.23 26.38
C GLU A 349 -31.51 12.06 25.67
N LYS A 350 -30.71 12.35 24.63
CA LYS A 350 -29.95 11.34 23.89
C LYS A 350 -28.89 10.67 24.77
N LEU A 351 -28.26 11.46 25.66
CA LEU A 351 -27.29 10.94 26.63
C LEU A 351 -27.94 9.97 27.63
N PHE A 352 -29.21 10.17 27.99
CA PHE A 352 -29.95 9.26 28.86
C PHE A 352 -30.28 7.94 28.15
N ASP A 353 -30.64 8.00 26.86
CA ASP A 353 -30.86 6.79 26.06
C ASP A 353 -29.56 5.96 25.98
N ASP A 354 -28.42 6.61 25.69
CA ASP A 354 -27.10 5.98 25.64
C ASP A 354 -26.72 5.36 27.00
N LEU A 355 -26.95 6.07 28.12
CA LEU A 355 -26.69 5.55 29.48
C LEU A 355 -27.62 4.40 29.87
N GLN A 356 -28.87 4.43 29.41
CA GLN A 356 -29.82 3.35 29.64
C GLN A 356 -29.38 2.07 28.92
N ASP A 357 -28.91 2.19 27.68
CA ASP A 357 -28.37 1.06 26.93
C ASP A 357 -27.11 0.49 27.61
N LEU A 358 -26.26 1.34 28.19
CA LEU A 358 -25.10 0.89 28.98
C LEU A 358 -25.48 0.18 30.27
N PHE A 359 -26.53 0.63 30.96
CA PHE A 359 -27.04 -0.07 32.14
C PHE A 359 -27.62 -1.44 31.76
N LEU A 360 -28.35 -1.53 30.65
CA LEU A 360 -28.92 -2.79 30.16
C LEU A 360 -27.86 -3.81 29.70
N GLN A 361 -26.67 -3.33 29.35
CA GLN A 361 -25.51 -4.15 28.96
C GLN A 361 -24.58 -4.48 30.14
N ASP A 362 -24.98 -4.19 31.38
CA ASP A 362 -24.16 -4.35 32.60
C ASP A 362 -22.81 -3.57 32.55
N LYS A 363 -22.70 -2.54 31.70
CA LYS A 363 -21.50 -1.69 31.55
C LYS A 363 -21.42 -0.59 32.61
N ILE A 364 -22.55 -0.23 33.23
CA ILE A 364 -22.61 0.68 34.40
C ILE A 364 -23.46 0.07 35.50
N VAL A 365 -23.04 0.25 36.75
CA VAL A 365 -23.59 -0.47 37.91
C VAL A 365 -24.90 0.13 38.44
N ASP A 366 -25.03 1.46 38.38
CA ASP A 366 -26.21 2.19 38.87
C ASP A 366 -26.32 3.58 38.24
N LEU A 367 -27.54 4.12 38.20
CA LEU A 367 -27.88 5.47 37.76
C LEU A 367 -28.55 6.22 38.92
N GLU A 368 -27.75 6.86 39.78
CA GLU A 368 -28.28 7.67 40.88
C GLU A 368 -28.65 9.08 40.42
N VAL A 369 -29.93 9.45 40.57
CA VAL A 369 -30.37 10.84 40.34
C VAL A 369 -30.19 11.65 41.62
N ARG A 370 -29.20 12.55 41.62
CA ARG A 370 -29.02 13.56 42.67
C ARG A 370 -29.53 14.91 42.16
N LEU A 371 -30.55 15.44 42.82
CA LEU A 371 -31.07 16.78 42.57
C LEU A 371 -30.23 17.79 43.35
N GLU A 372 -29.35 18.50 42.65
CA GLU A 372 -28.69 19.72 43.16
C GLU A 372 -29.48 20.98 42.78
#